data_AF-A0A433BEC6-F1
#
_entry.id   AF-A0A433BEC6-F1
#
_cell.length_a   1.000
_cell.length_b   1.000
_cell.length_c   1.000
_cell.angle_alpha   90.00
_cell.angle_beta   90.00
_cell.angle_gamma   90.00
#
_symmetry.space_group_name_H-M   'P 1'
#
loop_
_entity.id
_entity.type
_entity.pdbx_description
1 polymer ?
#
loop_
_entity_poly.entity_id
_entity_poly.type
_entity_poly.pdbx_seq_one_letter_code
_entity_poly.pdbx_strand_id
1 'polypeptide(L)' 'MTSANPQSLRINGDRLWDSLMTLARIGGTDKGGVCRLALTELDRQGR' A
#
# COMPACT_ATOMS: atom_id res chain seq x y z
N MET A 1 10.58 23.30 21.41
CA MET A 1 10.08 22.15 20.63
C MET A 1 8.77 21.71 21.25
N THR A 2 7.64 21.98 20.61
CA THR A 2 6.31 21.57 21.07
C THR A 2 6.11 20.10 20.70
N SER A 3 6.01 19.22 21.70
CA SER A 3 5.67 17.81 21.46
C SER A 3 4.30 17.71 20.83
N ALA A 4 4.19 16.96 19.72
CA ALA A 4 2.91 16.70 19.08
C ALA A 4 2.01 15.91 20.04
N ASN A 5 0.76 16.36 20.20
CA ASN A 5 -0.24 15.61 20.96
C ASN A 5 -0.63 14.35 20.15
N PRO A 6 -0.33 13.13 20.62
CA PRO A 6 -0.62 11.90 19.88
C PRO A 6 -2.11 11.73 19.57
N GLN A 7 -3.02 12.33 20.35
CA GLN A 7 -4.47 12.30 20.12
C GLN A 7 -4.91 13.12 18.89
N SER A 8 -4.04 14.01 18.38
CA SER A 8 -4.29 14.82 17.19
C SER A 8 -3.74 14.22 15.90
N LEU A 9 -2.97 13.12 15.99
CA LEU A 9 -2.43 12.43 14.82
C LEU A 9 -3.57 11.78 14.04
N ARG A 10 -3.64 12.07 12.75
CA ARG A 10 -4.62 11.53 11.81
C ARG A 10 -3.89 10.95 10.59
N ILE A 11 -4.45 9.90 10.01
CA ILE A 11 -4.02 9.42 8.70
C ILE A 11 -4.66 10.26 7.60
N ASN A 12 -4.01 10.29 6.43
CA ASN A 12 -4.65 10.71 5.19
C ASN A 12 -5.24 9.45 4.51
N GLY A 13 -6.57 9.34 4.54
CA GLY A 13 -7.31 8.18 4.03
C GLY A 13 -7.18 8.02 2.51
N ASP A 14 -7.34 9.11 1.76
CA ASP A 14 -7.24 9.09 0.29
C ASP A 14 -5.85 8.64 -0.14
N ARG A 15 -4.81 9.20 0.48
CA ARG A 15 -3.42 8.80 0.22
C ARG A 15 -3.18 7.32 0.52
N LEU A 16 -3.75 6.81 1.63
CA LEU A 16 -3.63 5.40 1.97
C LEU A 16 -4.30 4.52 0.90
N TRP A 17 -5.50 4.89 0.48
CA TRP A 17 -6.24 4.17 -0.53
C TRP A 17 -5.51 4.15 -1.88
N ASP A 18 -4.99 5.30 -2.31
CA ASP A 18 -4.21 5.42 -3.55
C ASP A 18 -2.96 4.54 -3.53
N SER A 19 -2.25 4.48 -2.39
CA SER A 19 -1.11 3.59 -2.23
C SER A 19 -1.50 2.11 -2.33
N LEU A 20 -2.61 1.71 -1.69
CA LEU A 20 -3.12 0.33 -1.76
C LEU A 20 -3.51 -0.06 -3.19
N MET A 21 -4.24 0.82 -3.88
CA MET A 21 -4.67 0.57 -5.27
C MET A 21 -3.48 0.54 -6.24
N THR A 22 -2.48 1.39 -6.02
CA THR A 22 -1.25 1.39 -6.82
C THR A 22 -0.49 0.08 -6.65
N LEU A 23 -0.32 -0.40 -5.40
CA LEU A 23 0.35 -1.67 -5.13
C LEU A 23 -0.42 -2.88 -5.67
N ALA A 24 -1.76 -2.85 -5.62
CA ALA A 24 -2.61 -3.95 -6.09
C ALA A 24 -2.49 -4.21 -7.61
N ARG A 25 -2.05 -3.21 -8.39
CA ARG A 25 -1.78 -3.39 -9.83
C ARG A 25 -0.61 -4.34 -10.09
N ILE A 26 0.33 -4.45 -9.16
CA ILE A 26 1.52 -5.31 -9.29
C ILE A 26 1.14 -6.75 -8.94
N GLY A 27 0.99 -7.59 -9.97
CA GLY A 27 0.50 -8.97 -9.82
C GLY A 27 -1.02 -9.08 -9.75
N GLY A 28 -1.75 -8.05 -10.23
CA GLY A 28 -3.20 -8.12 -10.38
C GLY A 28 -3.62 -9.24 -11.31
N THR A 29 -4.74 -9.88 -11.00
CA THR A 29 -5.32 -11.02 -11.73
C THR A 29 -6.65 -10.64 -12.36
N ASP A 30 -7.07 -11.34 -13.42
CA ASP A 30 -8.34 -11.06 -14.12
C ASP A 30 -9.59 -11.17 -13.21
N LYS A 31 -9.49 -11.94 -12.12
CA LYS A 31 -10.57 -12.09 -11.13
C LYS A 31 -10.57 -11.00 -10.06
N GLY A 32 -9.69 -10.00 -10.16
CA GLY A 32 -9.58 -8.88 -9.23
C GLY A 32 -8.75 -9.16 -7.96
N GLY A 33 -8.10 -10.31 -7.86
CA GLY A 33 -7.15 -10.63 -6.78
C GLY A 33 -5.70 -10.26 -7.14
N VAL A 34 -4.77 -10.53 -6.22
CA VAL A 34 -3.33 -10.38 -6.44
C VAL A 34 -2.63 -11.74 -6.31
N CYS A 35 -1.83 -12.12 -7.30
CA CYS A 35 -0.91 -13.24 -7.23
C CYS A 35 0.52 -12.73 -7.34
N ARG A 36 1.13 -12.44 -6.19
CA ARG A 36 2.52 -11.98 -6.08
C ARG A 36 3.28 -12.92 -5.16
N LEU A 37 3.87 -13.94 -5.76
CA LEU A 37 4.59 -14.98 -5.02
C LEU A 37 5.92 -14.42 -4.49
N ALA A 38 6.29 -14.82 -3.28
CA ALA A 38 7.53 -14.37 -2.64
C ALA A 38 8.76 -14.68 -3.51
N LEU A 39 9.75 -13.78 -3.49
CA LEU A 39 11.01 -13.87 -4.24
C LEU A 39 10.86 -13.87 -5.77
N THR A 40 9.68 -13.53 -6.30
CA THR A 40 9.52 -13.24 -7.74
C THR A 40 9.87 -11.79 -8.05
N GLU A 41 10.08 -11.50 -9.33
CA GLU A 41 10.28 -10.14 -9.80
C GLU A 41 9.09 -9.22 -9.48
N LEU A 42 7.85 -9.75 -9.50
CA LEU A 42 6.67 -9.01 -9.05
C LEU A 42 6.75 -8.64 -7.57
N ASP A 43 7.25 -9.54 -6.70
CA ASP A 43 7.47 -9.26 -5.27
C ASP A 43 8.53 -8.17 -5.05
N ARG A 44 9.58 -8.13 -5.89
CA ARG A 44 10.58 -7.06 -5.85
C ARG A 44 9.98 -5.70 -6.19
N GLN A 45 9.04 -5.63 -7.12
CA GLN A 45 8.41 -4.38 -7.57
C GLN A 45 7.43 -3.80 -6.55
N GLY A 46 6.90 -4.61 -5.64
CA GLY A 46 5.90 -4.20 -4.63
C GLY A 46 6.48 -3.58 -3.35
N ARG A 47 7.77 -3.22 -3.32
CA ARG A 47 8.48 -2.66 -2.17
C ARG A 47 8.94 -1.24 -2.47
#